data_AF-A0A2S4YFI9-F1
#
_entry.id   AF-A0A2S4YFI9-F1
#
_cell.length_a   1.000
_cell.length_b   1.000
_cell.length_c   1.000
_cell.angle_alpha   90.00
_cell.angle_beta   90.00
_cell.angle_gamma   90.00
#
_symmetry.space_group_name_H-M   'P 1'
#
loop_
_entity.id
_entity.type
_entity.pdbx_description
1 polymer ?
#
loop_
_entity_poly.entity_id
_entity_poly.type
_entity_poly.pdbx_seq_one_letter_code
_entity_poly.pdbx_strand_id
1 'polypeptide(L)' 'MCQRAVCGSCRKVTYEGCGQHVEQVLSGVPADQRCRCEPGPVSVPAPAPVPMSVPARSVGRGGWWARLTAWMKSPA' A
#
# COMPACT_ATOMS: atom_id res chain seq x y z
N MET A 1 -5.76 10.89 -7.70
CA MET A 1 -6.41 12.22 -7.52
C MET A 1 -5.32 13.27 -7.46
N CYS A 2 -5.42 14.32 -8.27
CA CYS A 2 -4.44 15.43 -8.24
C CYS A 2 -4.92 16.48 -7.24
N GLN A 3 -4.03 16.93 -6.36
CA GLN A 3 -4.36 17.94 -5.37
C GLN A 3 -3.22 18.95 -5.18
N ARG A 4 -3.57 20.08 -4.57
CA ARG A 4 -2.63 21.12 -4.17
C ARG A 4 -1.94 20.65 -2.90
N ALA A 5 -0.62 20.73 -2.84
CA ALA A 5 0.16 20.36 -1.68
C ALA A 5 1.19 21.46 -1.36
N VAL A 6 1.79 21.41 -0.17
CA VAL A 6 2.85 22.34 0.22
C VAL A 6 4.17 21.58 0.19
N CYS A 7 5.15 22.14 -0.52
CA CYS A 7 6.51 21.63 -0.59
C CYS A 7 7.14 21.58 0.81
N GLY A 8 7.57 20.41 1.28
CA GLY A 8 8.23 20.28 2.58
C GLY A 8 9.58 21.02 2.67
N SER A 9 10.32 21.10 1.57
CA SER A 9 11.65 21.72 1.53
C SER A 9 11.59 23.25 1.47
N CYS A 10 10.62 23.79 0.73
CA CYS A 10 10.57 25.18 0.32
C CYS A 10 9.32 25.93 0.81
N ARG A 11 8.35 25.21 1.38
CA ARG A 11 7.06 25.72 1.87
C ARG A 11 6.21 26.49 0.85
N LYS A 12 6.52 26.35 -0.45
CA LYS A 12 5.76 26.89 -1.57
C LYS A 12 4.64 25.94 -2.01
N VAL A 13 3.67 26.46 -2.75
CA VAL A 13 2.56 25.68 -3.30
C VAL A 13 3.07 24.78 -4.42
N THR A 14 2.80 23.49 -4.31
CA THR A 14 3.12 22.46 -5.29
C THR A 14 1.88 21.65 -5.62
N TYR A 15 2.00 20.70 -6.54
CA TYR A 15 0.97 19.71 -6.83
C TYR A 15 1.47 18.32 -6.44
N GLU A 16 0.54 17.45 -6.04
CA GLU A 16 0.78 16.02 -5.89
C GLU A 16 -0.25 15.25 -6.70
N GLY A 17 0.20 14.30 -7.51
CA GLY A 17 -0.64 13.48 -8.38
C GLY A 17 0.01 13.12 -9.72
N CYS A 18 -0.81 12.68 -10.67
CA CYS A 18 -0.36 12.14 -11.96
C CYS A 18 0.12 13.18 -12.99
N GLY A 19 0.25 14.47 -12.64
CA GLY A 19 0.83 15.49 -13.52
C GLY A 19 -0.05 15.95 -14.70
N GLN A 20 -1.12 15.22 -15.03
CA GLN A 20 -2.05 15.59 -16.11
C GLN A 20 -2.95 16.79 -15.79
N HIS A 21 -3.11 17.13 -14.50
CA HIS A 21 -3.99 18.21 -14.06
C HIS A 21 -3.23 19.38 -13.43
N VAL A 22 -1.93 19.56 -13.75
CA VAL A 22 -1.07 20.57 -13.10
C VAL A 22 -1.57 21.99 -13.33
N GLU A 23 -1.90 22.34 -14.57
CA GLU A 23 -2.40 23.68 -14.93
C GLU A 23 -3.71 24.01 -14.19
N GLN A 24 -4.58 23.01 -14.04
CA GLN A 24 -5.86 23.16 -13.35
C GLN A 24 -5.69 23.24 -11.83
N VAL A 25 -4.74 22.47 -11.26
CA VAL A 25 -4.43 22.48 -9.83
C VAL A 25 -3.70 23.76 -9.41
N LEU A 26 -2.86 24.32 -10.28
CA LEU A 26 -2.12 25.57 -10.05
C LEU A 26 -2.80 26.81 -10.65
N SER A 27 -4.03 26.67 -11.16
CA SER A 27 -4.80 27.82 -11.66
C SER A 27 -5.04 28.83 -10.54
N GLY A 28 -4.62 30.07 -10.75
CA GLY A 28 -4.69 31.14 -9.74
C GLY A 28 -3.50 31.23 -8.79
N VAL A 29 -2.53 30.31 -8.86
CA VAL A 29 -1.29 30.40 -8.08
C VAL A 29 -0.27 31.25 -8.86
N PRO A 30 0.14 32.43 -8.37
CA PRO A 30 1.16 33.25 -9.01
C PRO A 30 2.51 32.53 -9.00
N ALA A 31 3.33 32.78 -10.03
CA ALA A 31 4.62 32.10 -10.21
C ALA A 31 5.54 32.19 -8.98
N ASP A 32 5.45 33.29 -8.22
CA ASP A 32 6.22 33.52 -7.00
C ASP A 32 5.89 32.53 -5.87
N GLN A 33 4.64 32.07 -5.82
CA GLN A 33 4.17 31.10 -4.83
C GLN A 33 4.25 29.65 -5.31
N ARG A 34 4.63 29.42 -6.58
CA ARG A 34 4.81 28.07 -7.12
C ARG A 34 6.16 27.50 -6.68
N CYS A 35 6.14 26.23 -6.27
CA CYS A 35 7.34 25.46 -6.03
C CYS A 35 8.13 25.33 -7.35
N ARG A 36 9.43 25.61 -7.29
CA ARG A 36 10.38 25.45 -8.41
C ARG A 36 11.48 24.46 -8.09
N CYS A 37 11.35 23.71 -6.99
CA CYS A 37 12.28 22.65 -6.68
C CYS A 37 12.21 21.61 -7.80
N GLU A 38 13.36 21.19 -8.32
CA GLU A 38 13.41 20.00 -9.15
C GLU A 38 12.82 18.84 -8.35
N PRO A 39 12.04 17.95 -8.99
CA PRO A 39 11.70 16.67 -8.40
C PRO A 39 13.01 15.88 -8.31
N GLY A 40 13.79 16.16 -7.26
CA GLY A 40 14.85 15.26 -6.84
C GLY A 40 14.24 13.88 -6.65
N PRO A 41 15.00 12.80 -6.86
CA PRO A 41 14.47 11.46 -6.72
C PRO A 41 13.99 11.33 -5.28
N VAL A 42 12.69 11.54 -5.08
CA VAL A 42 12.00 11.04 -3.92
C VAL A 42 12.15 9.55 -4.11
N SER A 43 13.17 9.00 -3.46
CA SER A 43 13.23 7.61 -3.10
C SER A 43 11.99 7.41 -2.25
N VAL A 44 10.84 7.24 -2.92
CA VAL A 44 9.71 6.55 -2.36
C VAL A 44 10.33 5.23 -1.93
N PRO A 45 10.51 4.98 -0.63
CA PRO A 45 10.96 3.66 -0.24
C PRO A 45 9.91 2.74 -0.84
N ALA A 46 10.34 1.90 -1.78
CA ALA A 46 9.47 0.89 -2.37
C ALA A 46 8.73 0.25 -1.19
N PRO A 47 7.38 0.10 -1.25
CA PRO A 47 6.65 -0.48 -0.15
C PRO A 47 7.38 -1.76 0.21
N ALA A 48 7.91 -1.82 1.44
CA ALA A 48 8.64 -2.99 1.90
C ALA A 48 7.78 -4.21 1.58
N PRO A 49 8.34 -5.30 1.05
CA PRO A 49 7.54 -6.46 0.69
C PRO A 49 6.81 -6.90 1.95
N VAL A 50 5.51 -6.62 2.01
CA VAL A 50 4.65 -7.19 3.05
C VAL A 50 4.78 -8.69 2.83
N PRO A 51 5.25 -9.48 3.82
CA PRO A 51 5.24 -10.91 3.66
C PRO A 51 3.77 -11.28 3.53
N MET A 52 3.36 -11.65 2.32
CA MET A 52 2.07 -12.30 2.10
C MET A 52 1.97 -13.37 3.17
N SER A 53 0.98 -13.23 4.05
CA SER A 53 0.73 -14.14 5.15
C SER A 53 0.66 -15.55 4.58
N VAL A 54 1.74 -16.31 4.79
CA VAL A 54 1.79 -17.74 4.49
C VAL A 54 0.66 -18.36 5.30
N PRO A 55 -0.39 -18.94 4.69
CA PRO A 55 -1.38 -19.64 5.48
C PRO A 55 -0.64 -20.79 6.14
N ALA A 56 -0.60 -20.77 7.47
CA ALA A 56 -0.12 -21.89 8.25
C ALA A 56 -0.91 -23.12 7.77
N ARG A 57 -0.24 -23.99 7.00
CA ARG A 57 -0.69 -25.37 6.81
C ARG A 57 -0.61 -26.01 8.19
N SER A 58 -1.69 -25.86 8.96
CA SER A 58 -1.95 -26.62 10.17
C SER A 58 -2.26 -28.05 9.74
N VAL A 59 -1.21 -28.77 9.36
CA VAL A 59 -1.17 -30.22 9.35
C VAL A 59 -1.33 -30.64 10.81
N GLY A 60 -2.51 -31.14 11.19
CA GLY A 60 -2.59 -31.89 12.43
C GLY A 60 -3.98 -32.11 13.03
N ARG A 61 -4.45 -33.35 12.83
CA ARG A 61 -5.03 -34.20 13.89
C ARG A 61 -6.52 -33.97 14.24
N GLY A 62 -7.39 -34.41 13.33
CA GLY A 62 -8.82 -34.65 13.64
C GLY A 62 -9.68 -35.09 12.45
N GLY A 63 -9.06 -35.60 11.39
CA GLY A 63 -9.77 -35.97 10.16
C GLY A 63 -10.74 -37.13 10.38
N TRP A 64 -11.89 -37.06 9.72
CA TRP A 64 -12.97 -38.06 9.73
C TRP A 64 -12.50 -39.51 9.55
N TRP A 65 -11.39 -39.75 8.85
CA TRP A 65 -10.76 -41.07 8.72
C TRP A 65 -10.32 -41.67 10.05
N ALA A 66 -9.74 -40.88 10.98
CA ALA A 66 -9.33 -41.38 12.28
C ALA A 66 -10.54 -41.76 13.16
N ARG A 67 -11.68 -41.07 12.99
CA ARG A 67 -12.94 -41.39 13.66
C ARG A 67 -13.58 -42.66 13.10
N LEU A 68 -13.48 -42.90 11.79
CA LEU A 68 -13.96 -44.14 11.15
C LEU A 68 -13.17 -45.38 11.58
N THR A 69 -11.84 -45.28 11.65
CA THR A 69 -11.01 -46.42 12.10
C THR A 69 -11.24 -46.74 13.59
N ALA A 70 -11.51 -45.71 14.42
CA ALA A 70 -11.85 -45.92 15.83
C ALA A 70 -13.20 -46.63 16.01
N TRP A 71 -14.22 -46.32 15.20
CA TRP A 71 -15.51 -47.02 15.24
C TRP A 71 -15.40 -48.50 14.85
N MET A 72 -14.53 -48.83 13.88
CA MET A 72 -14.37 -50.20 13.39
C MET A 72 -13.65 -51.14 14.38
N LYS A 73 -13.05 -50.61 15.45
CA LYS A 73 -12.25 -51.37 16.44
C LYS A 73 -12.89 -51.47 17.83
N SER A 74 -14.13 -51.01 18.02
CA SER A 74 -14.87 -51.15 19.28
C SER A 74 -15.83 -52.35 19.23
N PRO A 75 -15.51 -53.49 19.85
CA PRO A 75 -16.50 -54.53 20.11
C PRO A 75 -17.34 -54.16 21.35
N ALA A 76 -18.64 -53.97 21.12
CA ALA A 76 -19.76 -53.87 22.08
C ALA A 76 -19.73 -52.76 23.14
#